data_AF-U3TTX4-F1
#
_entry.id   AF-U3TTX4-F1
#
_cell.length_a   1.000
_cell.length_b   1.000
_cell.length_c   1.000
_cell.angle_alpha   90.00
_cell.angle_beta   90.00
_cell.angle_gamma   90.00
#
_symmetry.space_group_name_H-M   'P 1'
#
loop_
_entity.id
_entity.type
_entity.pdbx_description
1 polymer ?
#
loop_
_entity_poly.entity_id
_entity_poly.type
_entity_poly.pdbx_seq_one_letter_code
_entity_poly.pdbx_strand_id
1 'polypeptide(L)'
;MSYLKESPAWEDGIYQIETSDPVLGGPEGITNRPPRELANRIAWLKQQLEGTQAALEAHANSRNHPDATLAAKGFVQLSNATYSQDESTAATPRLVNDRVNAIVDNAPSNLIRG
;
A
#
# COMPACT_ATOMS: atom_id res chain seq x y z
N MET A 1 19.38 -25.79 -30.17
CA MET A 1 18.07 -25.99 -29.54
C MET A 1 17.32 -24.66 -29.56
N SER A 2 16.01 -24.65 -29.80
CA SER A 2 15.19 -23.42 -29.81
C SER A 2 14.22 -23.46 -28.64
N TYR A 3 14.06 -22.33 -27.94
CA TYR A 3 13.12 -22.16 -26.83
C TYR A 3 11.79 -21.60 -27.33
N LEU A 4 10.70 -21.89 -26.63
CA LEU A 4 9.42 -21.20 -26.87
C LEU A 4 9.61 -19.71 -26.58
N LYS A 5 9.09 -18.86 -27.47
CA LYS A 5 9.02 -17.42 -27.22
C LYS A 5 7.77 -17.14 -26.41
N GLU A 6 7.96 -16.68 -25.18
CA GLU A 6 6.90 -16.23 -24.30
C GLU A 6 6.75 -14.70 -24.36
N SER A 7 5.54 -14.23 -24.09
CA SER A 7 5.20 -12.82 -23.94
C SER A 7 4.26 -12.68 -22.74
N PRO A 8 4.40 -11.67 -21.88
CA PRO A 8 3.52 -11.45 -20.73
C PRO A 8 2.13 -11.01 -21.21
N ALA A 9 1.32 -11.97 -21.60
CA ALA A 9 -0.04 -11.78 -22.08
C ALA A 9 -0.99 -12.71 -21.33
N TRP A 10 -2.15 -12.18 -20.95
CA TRP A 10 -3.23 -13.01 -20.43
C TRP A 10 -3.98 -13.65 -21.59
N GLU A 11 -3.85 -14.97 -21.71
CA GLU A 11 -4.63 -15.76 -22.67
C GLU A 11 -6.00 -16.10 -22.06
N ASP A 12 -7.09 -16.05 -22.81
CA ASP A 12 -8.45 -16.37 -22.31
C ASP A 12 -8.63 -17.86 -21.98
N GLY A 13 -7.92 -18.73 -22.71
CA GLY A 13 -7.91 -20.18 -22.53
C GLY A 13 -6.52 -20.78 -22.73
N ILE A 14 -6.35 -22.04 -22.32
CA ILE A 14 -5.26 -22.88 -22.82
C ILE A 14 -5.92 -23.87 -23.78
N TYR A 15 -5.46 -23.87 -25.03
CA TYR A 15 -5.94 -24.75 -26.07
C TYR A 15 -5.74 -26.21 -25.66
N GLN A 16 -6.78 -27.02 -25.81
CA GLN A 16 -6.68 -28.46 -25.68
C GLN A 16 -6.37 -29.04 -27.06
N ILE A 17 -5.30 -29.82 -27.15
CA ILE A 17 -5.00 -30.53 -28.41
C ILE A 17 -6.08 -31.58 -28.61
N GLU A 18 -6.69 -31.54 -29.79
CA GLU A 18 -7.74 -32.46 -30.18
C GLU A 18 -7.16 -33.71 -30.86
N THR A 19 -7.92 -34.80 -30.88
CA THR A 19 -7.45 -36.06 -31.52
C THR A 19 -7.27 -35.95 -33.03
N SER A 20 -7.92 -34.96 -33.66
CA SER A 20 -7.77 -34.66 -35.09
C SER A 20 -6.60 -33.74 -35.41
N ASP A 21 -5.96 -33.13 -34.41
CA ASP A 21 -4.89 -32.17 -34.62
C ASP A 21 -3.59 -32.89 -35.04
N PRO A 22 -2.88 -32.40 -36.07
CA PRO A 22 -1.62 -32.99 -36.48
C PRO A 22 -0.53 -32.72 -35.42
N VAL A 23 0.37 -33.68 -35.19
CA VAL A 23 1.52 -33.45 -34.29
C VAL A 23 2.58 -32.63 -35.00
N LEU A 24 2.46 -31.31 -34.93
CA LEU A 24 3.39 -30.35 -35.54
C LEU A 24 4.15 -29.56 -34.47
N GLY A 25 5.47 -29.71 -34.48
CA GLY A 25 6.40 -28.92 -33.68
C GLY A 25 6.80 -27.60 -34.35
N GLY A 26 7.87 -26.98 -33.85
CA GLY A 26 8.33 -25.67 -34.30
C GLY A 26 7.59 -24.50 -33.64
N PRO A 27 8.00 -23.24 -33.91
CA PRO A 27 7.47 -22.06 -33.20
C PRO A 27 5.95 -21.91 -33.30
N GLU A 28 5.39 -22.16 -34.48
CA GLU A 28 3.95 -22.06 -34.77
C GLU A 28 3.25 -23.44 -34.80
N GLY A 29 3.93 -24.48 -34.32
CA GLY A 29 3.37 -25.83 -34.27
C GLY A 29 2.23 -25.93 -33.25
N ILE A 30 1.14 -26.60 -33.64
CA ILE A 30 -0.05 -26.77 -32.77
C ILE A 30 0.29 -27.50 -31.46
N THR A 31 1.30 -28.38 -31.47
CA THR A 31 1.78 -29.08 -30.27
C THR A 31 2.42 -28.13 -29.24
N ASN A 32 2.96 -27.00 -29.69
CA ASN A 32 3.60 -26.00 -28.84
C ASN A 32 2.65 -24.87 -28.41
N ARG A 33 1.42 -24.84 -28.93
CA ARG A 33 0.44 -23.80 -28.60
C ARG A 33 0.02 -23.84 -27.12
N PRO A 34 -0.44 -24.97 -26.55
CA PRO A 34 -0.84 -24.98 -25.13
C PRO A 34 0.31 -24.64 -24.17
N PRO A 35 1.54 -25.18 -24.34
CA PRO A 35 2.69 -24.76 -23.54
C PRO A 35 3.03 -23.27 -23.65
N ARG A 36 2.91 -22.68 -24.84
CA ARG A 36 3.16 -21.24 -25.05
C ARG A 36 2.09 -20.38 -24.37
N GLU A 37 0.82 -20.73 -24.50
CA GLU A 37 -0.28 -20.01 -23.85
C GLU A 37 -0.15 -20.07 -22.31
N LEU A 38 0.26 -21.23 -21.77
CA LEU A 38 0.58 -21.38 -20.35
C LEU A 38 1.78 -20.50 -19.94
N ALA A 39 2.86 -20.51 -20.73
CA ALA A 39 4.04 -19.69 -20.47
C ALA A 39 3.71 -18.18 -20.47
N ASN A 40 2.90 -17.73 -21.42
CA ASN A 40 2.46 -16.33 -21.51
C ASN A 40 1.69 -15.90 -20.26
N ARG A 41 0.76 -16.74 -19.79
CA ARG A 41 0.01 -16.49 -18.54
C ARG A 41 0.91 -16.42 -17.32
N ILE A 42 1.90 -17.32 -17.22
CA ILE A 42 2.88 -17.31 -16.12
C ILE A 42 3.71 -16.02 -16.15
N ALA A 43 4.17 -15.61 -17.33
CA ALA A 43 4.93 -14.36 -17.50
C ALA A 43 4.09 -13.13 -17.11
N TRP A 44 2.81 -13.08 -17.49
CA TRP A 44 1.88 -12.03 -17.08
C TRP A 44 1.65 -12.01 -15.56
N LEU A 45 1.40 -13.17 -14.95
CA LEU A 45 1.19 -13.28 -13.49
C LEU A 45 2.42 -12.84 -12.72
N LYS A 46 3.61 -13.18 -13.20
CA LYS A 46 4.88 -12.74 -12.60
C LYS A 46 5.01 -11.21 -12.68
N GLN A 47 4.74 -10.61 -13.84
CA GLN A 47 4.77 -9.16 -14.01
C GLN A 47 3.78 -8.46 -13.06
N GLN A 48 2.57 -9.02 -12.93
CA GLN A 48 1.57 -8.49 -11.99
C GLN A 48 2.03 -8.61 -10.54
N LEU A 49 2.60 -9.75 -10.15
CA LEU A 49 3.14 -9.97 -8.80
C LEU A 49 4.25 -8.97 -8.48
N GLU A 50 5.22 -8.81 -9.37
CA GLU A 50 6.32 -7.85 -9.23
C GLU A 50 5.79 -6.41 -9.12
N GLY A 51 4.79 -6.03 -9.94
CA GLY A 51 4.13 -4.74 -9.86
C GLY A 51 3.43 -4.50 -8.53
N THR A 52 2.69 -5.50 -8.01
CA THR A 52 2.03 -5.39 -6.70
C THR A 52 3.01 -5.32 -5.54
N GLN A 53 4.12 -6.07 -5.61
CA GLN A 53 5.16 -6.03 -4.60
C GLN A 53 5.83 -4.65 -4.57
N ALA A 54 6.18 -4.10 -5.74
CA ALA A 54 6.75 -2.76 -5.83
C ALA A 54 5.79 -1.69 -5.29
N ALA A 55 4.50 -1.80 -5.58
CA ALA A 55 3.48 -0.89 -5.04
C ALA A 55 3.35 -1.00 -3.51
N LEU A 56 3.43 -2.21 -2.96
CA LEU A 56 3.39 -2.45 -1.52
C LEU A 56 4.63 -1.90 -0.82
N GLU A 57 5.82 -2.12 -1.38
CA GLU A 57 7.08 -1.56 -0.88
C GLU A 57 7.06 -0.04 -0.92
N ALA A 58 6.56 0.57 -2.00
CA ALA A 58 6.37 2.01 -2.10
C ALA A 58 5.39 2.51 -1.02
N HIS A 59 4.25 1.84 -0.83
CA HIS A 59 3.29 2.19 0.21
C HIS A 59 3.88 2.07 1.62
N ALA A 60 4.61 0.98 1.91
CA ALA A 60 5.22 0.76 3.23
C ALA A 60 6.26 1.83 3.59
N ASN A 61 7.04 2.27 2.60
CA ASN A 61 8.01 3.36 2.78
C ASN A 61 7.36 4.75 2.76
N SER A 62 6.18 4.86 2.16
CA SER A 62 5.46 6.11 1.98
C SER A 62 4.55 6.39 3.17
N ARG A 63 4.87 7.43 3.94
CA ARG A 63 3.89 8.08 4.83
C ARG A 63 3.13 9.19 4.11
N ASN A 64 2.88 9.04 2.79
CA ASN A 64 2.25 10.07 1.97
C ASN A 64 0.72 10.11 2.14
N HIS A 65 0.28 10.18 3.38
CA HIS A 65 -1.08 10.56 3.73
C HIS A 65 -1.10 12.05 4.02
N PRO A 66 -2.19 12.76 3.65
CA PRO A 66 -2.31 14.18 3.97
C PRO A 66 -2.34 14.40 5.49
N ASP A 67 -1.86 15.56 5.91
CA ASP A 67 -2.02 16.01 7.29
C ASP A 67 -3.50 16.22 7.62
N ALA A 68 -3.87 16.01 8.88
CA ALA A 68 -5.23 16.29 9.31
C ALA A 68 -5.47 17.81 9.33
N THR A 69 -6.71 18.18 9.04
CA THR A 69 -7.20 19.55 9.14
C THR A 69 -8.49 19.55 9.96
N LEU A 70 -9.00 20.73 10.26
CA LEU A 70 -10.31 20.85 10.92
C LEU A 70 -11.47 20.28 10.10
N ALA A 71 -11.31 20.16 8.77
CA ALA A 71 -12.36 19.71 7.86
C ALA A 71 -12.10 18.29 7.29
N ALA A 72 -10.87 17.79 7.32
CA ALA A 72 -10.48 16.54 6.71
C ALA A 72 -9.58 15.72 7.64
N LYS A 73 -9.81 14.40 7.67
CA LYS A 73 -8.99 13.46 8.44
C LYS A 73 -7.60 13.30 7.81
N GLY A 74 -6.59 13.09 8.63
CA GLY A 74 -5.19 12.88 8.21
C GLY A 74 -4.28 12.55 9.40
N PHE A 75 -2.96 12.64 9.22
CA PHE A 75 -2.00 12.50 10.32
C PHE A 75 -1.67 13.83 10.99
N VAL A 76 -1.29 13.79 12.26
CA VAL A 76 -0.94 14.97 13.07
C VAL A 76 0.29 14.63 13.90
N GLN A 77 1.20 15.60 14.08
CA GLN A 77 2.31 15.46 15.03
C GLN A 77 1.86 15.83 16.45
N LEU A 78 2.38 15.12 17.44
CA LEU A 78 2.08 15.40 18.84
C LEU A 78 3.06 16.43 19.40
N SER A 79 2.56 17.42 20.14
CA SER A 79 3.36 18.49 20.74
C SER A 79 3.13 18.61 22.24
N ASN A 80 4.22 18.92 22.96
CA ASN A 80 4.25 19.28 24.37
C ASN A 80 4.58 20.76 24.60
N ALA A 81 4.46 21.60 23.57
CA ALA A 81 4.73 23.02 23.68
C ALA A 81 3.68 23.72 24.55
N THR A 82 4.14 24.46 25.56
CA THR A 82 3.29 25.08 26.59
C THR A 82 2.54 26.33 26.11
N TYR A 83 3.05 27.00 25.07
CA TYR A 83 2.52 28.25 24.51
C TYR A 83 2.67 28.30 22.98
N SER A 84 2.12 27.30 22.30
CA SER A 84 2.09 27.26 20.83
C SER A 84 0.77 27.76 20.28
N GLN A 85 0.82 28.51 19.17
CA GLN A 85 -0.34 28.87 18.35
C GLN A 85 -0.44 27.99 17.09
N ASP A 86 0.41 26.96 17.00
CA ASP A 86 0.45 26.04 15.86
C ASP A 86 -0.77 25.10 15.85
N GLU A 87 -1.60 25.22 14.82
CA GLU A 87 -2.79 24.39 14.61
C GLU A 87 -2.50 23.09 13.84
N SER A 88 -1.26 22.87 13.41
CA SER A 88 -0.85 21.66 12.69
C SER A 88 -0.44 20.49 13.61
N THR A 89 -0.40 20.73 14.92
CA THR A 89 -0.02 19.73 15.93
C THR A 89 -1.12 19.50 16.97
N ALA A 90 -1.15 18.30 17.56
CA ALA A 90 -2.09 17.96 18.62
C ALA A 90 -1.40 17.96 19.98
N ALA A 91 -2.07 18.50 21.00
CA ALA A 91 -1.60 18.45 22.37
C ALA A 91 -1.57 17.00 22.91
N THR A 92 -0.53 16.64 23.68
CA THR A 92 -0.54 15.35 24.40
C THR A 92 -1.29 15.44 25.73
N PRO A 93 -1.77 14.30 26.28
CA PRO A 93 -2.35 14.27 27.63
C PRO A 93 -1.40 14.76 28.72
N ARG A 94 -0.08 14.57 28.55
CA ARG A 94 0.93 15.08 29.50
C ARG A 94 0.90 16.60 29.56
N LEU A 95 0.94 17.27 28.40
CA LEU A 95 0.88 18.73 28.33
C LEU A 95 -0.40 19.25 29.00
N VAL A 96 -1.54 18.63 28.69
CA VAL A 96 -2.83 19.01 29.29
C VAL A 96 -2.78 18.88 30.81
N ASN A 97 -2.28 17.77 31.33
CA ASN A 97 -2.14 17.54 32.76
C ASN A 97 -1.21 18.56 33.45
N ASP A 98 -0.04 18.82 32.87
CA ASP A 98 0.93 19.78 33.41
C ASP A 98 0.34 21.20 33.47
N ARG A 99 -0.43 21.61 32.44
CA ARG A 99 -1.12 22.91 32.42
C ARG A 99 -2.26 22.98 33.42
N VAL A 100 -3.04 21.92 33.56
CA VAL A 100 -4.14 21.86 34.54
C VAL A 100 -3.58 21.94 35.95
N ASN A 101 -2.53 21.19 36.28
CA ASN A 101 -1.89 21.23 37.60
C ASN A 101 -1.29 22.61 37.88
N ALA A 102 -0.59 23.21 36.92
CA ALA A 102 -0.06 24.57 37.08
C ALA A 102 -1.16 25.61 37.35
N ILE A 103 -2.37 25.42 36.80
CA ILE A 103 -3.52 26.29 37.10
C ILE A 103 -4.03 26.02 38.53
N VAL A 104 -4.16 24.75 38.93
CA VAL A 104 -4.63 24.37 40.27
C VAL A 104 -3.68 24.88 41.37
N ASP A 105 -2.37 24.74 41.17
CA ASP A 105 -1.35 25.14 42.15
C ASP A 105 -1.26 26.67 42.31
N ASN A 106 -1.58 27.42 41.26
CA ASN A 106 -1.58 28.89 41.27
C ASN A 106 -2.98 29.49 41.49
N ALA A 107 -4.01 28.67 41.71
CA ALA A 107 -5.36 29.17 41.94
C ALA A 107 -5.45 29.83 43.33
N PRO A 108 -6.08 31.02 43.44
CA PRO A 108 -6.19 31.72 44.71
C PRO A 108 -7.00 30.88 45.71
N SER A 109 -6.61 30.90 46.98
CA SER A 109 -7.10 30.01 48.04
C SER A 109 -8.62 30.04 48.27
N ASN A 110 -9.30 31.06 47.74
CA ASN A 110 -10.76 31.24 47.81
C ASN A 110 -11.55 30.43 46.77
N LEU A 111 -10.89 29.79 45.81
CA LEU A 111 -11.54 28.93 44.78
C LEU A 111 -11.39 27.43 45.04
N ILE A 112 -10.58 27.03 46.04
CA ILE A 112 -10.21 25.62 46.29
C ILE A 112 -10.96 25.00 47.50
N ARG A 113 -11.62 25.79 48.35
CA ARG A 113 -12.50 25.28 49.42
C ARG A 113 -13.98 25.52 49.09
N GLY A 114 -14.64 24.46 48.64
CA GLY A 114 -16.10 24.27 48.67
C GLY A 114 -16.40 22.94 49.33
#